data_AF-A0A3T0N2W3-F1
#
_entry.id   AF-A0A3T0N2W3-F1
#
_cell.length_a   1.000
_cell.length_b   1.000
_cell.length_c   1.000
_cell.angle_alpha   90.00
_cell.angle_beta   90.00
_cell.angle_gamma   90.00
#
_symmetry.space_group_name_H-M   'P 1'
#
loop_
_entity.id
_entity.type
_entity.pdbx_description
1 polymer ?
#
loop_
_entity_poly.entity_id
_entity_poly.type
_entity_poly.pdbx_seq_one_letter_code
_entity_poly.pdbx_strand_id
1 'polypeptide(L)'
;MIVKSFDERLDRMQWQPTAVPTREIVDGLLGEQPSVDLRGISVTLLGAILGILIGVGLKGMVMPGTLWGPGSGLMGVIVGTMSMAGLVLSIPLAVFGAVLHQRKPWLLPLSAMNLLMIVVILLS
;
A
#
# COMPACT_ATOMS: atom_id res chain seq x y z
N MET A 1 47.48 -4.45 15.99
CA MET A 1 48.17 -3.59 14.99
C MET A 1 47.39 -3.67 13.67
N ILE A 2 46.26 -2.94 13.54
CA ILE A 2 45.34 -2.99 12.38
C ILE A 2 44.99 -1.55 11.95
N VAL A 3 45.99 -0.66 11.92
CA VAL A 3 45.77 0.76 11.60
C VAL A 3 46.34 1.14 10.23
N LYS A 4 47.23 0.31 9.64
CA LYS A 4 47.89 0.67 8.38
C LYS A 4 46.98 0.66 7.16
N SER A 5 45.97 -0.22 7.10
CA SER A 5 45.22 -0.44 5.85
C SER A 5 44.13 0.60 5.54
N PHE A 6 43.67 1.39 6.52
CA PHE A 6 42.65 2.40 6.29
C PHE A 6 43.28 3.72 5.83
N ASP A 7 44.33 4.18 6.52
CA ASP A 7 45.04 5.40 6.13
C ASP A 7 45.67 5.26 4.73
N GLU A 8 46.29 4.12 4.40
CA GLU A 8 46.88 3.89 3.07
C GLU A 8 45.84 3.86 1.93
N ARG A 9 44.59 3.48 2.23
CA ARG A 9 43.49 3.50 1.25
C ARG A 9 42.88 4.89 1.12
N LEU A 10 42.87 5.66 2.21
CA LEU A 10 42.40 7.03 2.23
C LEU A 10 43.38 7.96 1.48
N ASP A 11 44.67 7.74 1.64
CA ASP A 11 45.75 8.55 1.03
C ASP A 11 45.85 8.33 -0.50
N ARG A 12 45.53 7.11 -0.97
CA ARG A 12 45.38 6.81 -2.41
C ARG A 12 44.14 7.43 -3.04
N MET A 13 43.14 7.82 -2.24
CA MET A 13 41.87 8.33 -2.74
C MET A 13 41.93 9.80 -3.18
N GLN A 14 43.09 10.47 -3.11
CA GLN A 14 43.26 11.90 -3.44
C GLN A 14 42.16 12.77 -2.82
N TRP A 15 41.70 12.41 -1.63
CA TRP A 15 40.66 13.15 -0.93
C TRP A 15 41.24 14.51 -0.52
N GLN A 16 40.92 15.54 -1.29
CA GLN A 16 41.19 16.91 -0.89
C GLN A 16 40.09 17.35 0.08
N PRO A 17 40.41 17.69 1.35
CA PRO A 17 39.41 18.09 2.36
C PRO A 17 38.68 19.41 2.02
N THR A 18 39.02 20.02 0.89
CA THR A 18 38.47 21.28 0.37
C THR A 18 37.61 21.11 -0.89
N ALA A 19 37.31 19.87 -1.31
CA ALA A 19 36.37 19.62 -2.40
C ALA A 19 34.94 19.97 -1.94
N VAL A 20 34.61 21.26 -2.00
CA VAL A 20 33.24 21.74 -1.89
C VAL A 20 32.44 20.97 -2.95
N PRO A 21 31.38 20.24 -2.57
CA PRO A 21 30.61 19.49 -3.54
C PRO A 21 30.09 20.46 -4.61
N THR A 22 30.42 20.18 -5.87
CA THR A 22 29.99 20.98 -7.01
C THR A 22 28.47 21.11 -6.97
N ARG A 23 27.92 22.29 -7.29
CA ARG A 23 26.47 22.53 -7.24
C ARG A 23 25.68 21.45 -7.98
N GLU A 24 26.22 20.88 -9.06
CA GLU A 24 25.62 19.75 -9.78
C GLU A 24 25.42 18.48 -8.93
N ILE A 25 26.32 18.17 -7.99
CA ILE A 25 26.18 17.03 -7.08
C ILE A 25 25.12 17.33 -6.01
N VAL A 26 25.11 18.56 -5.52
CA VAL A 26 24.12 19.02 -4.53
C VAL A 26 22.73 19.09 -5.15
N ASP A 27 22.61 19.60 -6.37
CA ASP A 27 21.37 19.68 -7.13
C ASP A 27 20.96 18.31 -7.68
N GLY A 28 21.89 17.39 -7.95
CA GLY A 28 21.58 16.00 -8.28
C GLY A 28 20.99 15.23 -7.11
N LEU A 29 21.46 15.49 -5.88
CA LEU A 29 20.94 14.88 -4.65
C LEU A 29 19.68 15.56 -4.12
N LEU A 30 19.53 16.87 -4.28
CA LEU A 30 18.35 17.64 -3.86
C LEU A 30 17.25 17.71 -4.93
N GLY A 31 17.61 17.53 -6.20
CA GLY A 31 16.72 17.62 -7.35
C GLY A 31 15.96 16.33 -7.67
N GLU A 32 16.34 15.20 -7.08
CA GLU A 32 15.49 14.00 -7.02
C GLU A 32 14.37 14.21 -5.99
N GLN A 33 13.54 15.25 -6.17
CA GLN A 33 12.23 15.25 -5.55
C GLN A 33 11.45 14.07 -6.16
N PRO A 34 11.01 13.09 -5.36
CA PRO A 34 10.19 12.01 -5.87
C PRO A 34 8.98 12.65 -6.53
N SER A 35 8.85 12.50 -7.85
CA SER A 35 7.65 12.93 -8.55
C SER A 35 6.47 12.22 -7.89
N VAL A 36 5.61 12.96 -7.20
CA VAL A 36 4.46 12.39 -6.50
C VAL A 36 3.59 11.67 -7.53
N ASP A 37 3.60 10.34 -7.50
CA ASP A 37 2.76 9.54 -8.38
C ASP A 37 1.32 9.57 -7.89
N LEU A 38 0.60 10.62 -8.30
CA LEU A 38 -0.82 10.83 -8.00
C LEU A 38 -1.69 9.65 -8.48
N ARG A 39 -1.25 8.94 -9.53
CA ARG A 39 -1.95 7.77 -10.05
C ARG A 39 -1.80 6.58 -9.12
N GLY A 40 -0.61 6.34 -8.58
CA GLY A 40 -0.38 5.32 -7.55
C GLY A 40 -1.21 5.58 -6.28
N ILE A 41 -1.27 6.83 -5.84
CA ILE A 41 -2.05 7.25 -4.65
C ILE A 41 -3.55 7.02 -4.86
N SER A 42 -4.10 7.49 -5.98
CA SER A 42 -5.54 7.34 -6.28
C SER A 42 -5.97 5.88 -6.36
N VAL A 43 -5.15 5.01 -6.95
CA VAL A 43 -5.41 3.58 -7.05
C VAL A 43 -5.40 2.90 -5.67
N THR A 44 -4.46 3.29 -4.81
CA THR A 44 -4.38 2.79 -3.43
C THR A 44 -5.57 3.26 -2.60
N LEU A 45 -5.95 4.54 -2.74
CA LEU A 45 -7.11 5.12 -2.08
C LEU A 45 -8.41 4.41 -2.49
N LEU A 46 -8.58 4.12 -3.78
CA LEU A 46 -9.73 3.39 -4.28
C LEU A 46 -9.79 1.97 -3.70
N GLY A 47 -8.64 1.29 -3.62
CA GLY A 47 -8.51 0.02 -2.91
C GLY A 47 -8.97 0.13 -1.45
N ALA A 48 -8.48 1.14 -0.73
CA ALA A 48 -8.86 1.37 0.66
C ALA A 48 -10.37 1.61 0.83
N ILE A 49 -10.97 2.47 0.01
CA ILE A 49 -12.41 2.78 0.06
C ILE A 49 -13.24 1.52 -0.17
N LEU A 50 -12.91 0.72 -1.20
CA LEU A 50 -13.58 -0.54 -1.48
C LEU A 50 -13.47 -1.52 -0.31
N GLY A 51 -12.26 -1.66 0.24
CA GLY A 51 -12.03 -2.54 1.38
C GLY A 51 -12.77 -2.10 2.64
N ILE A 52 -12.87 -0.79 2.87
CA ILE A 52 -13.66 -0.23 3.97
C ILE A 52 -15.14 -0.56 3.81
N LEU A 53 -15.71 -0.30 2.63
CA LEU A 53 -17.12 -0.58 2.34
C LEU A 53 -17.47 -2.05 2.55
N ILE A 54 -16.63 -2.96 2.03
CA ILE A 54 -16.82 -4.40 2.19
C ILE A 54 -16.65 -4.80 3.66
N GLY A 55 -15.57 -4.36 4.31
CA GLY A 55 -15.28 -4.67 5.71
C GLY A 55 -16.38 -4.21 6.67
N VAL A 56 -16.88 -2.98 6.52
CA VAL A 56 -17.99 -2.44 7.33
C VAL A 56 -19.27 -3.22 7.08
N GLY A 57 -19.56 -3.55 5.82
CA GLY A 57 -20.72 -4.36 5.46
C GLY A 57 -20.68 -5.72 6.16
N LEU A 58 -19.57 -6.45 6.04
CA LEU A 58 -19.37 -7.75 6.69
C LEU A 58 -19.42 -7.66 8.22
N LYS A 59 -18.75 -6.67 8.83
CA LYS A 59 -18.74 -6.48 10.29
C LYS A 59 -20.13 -6.17 10.82
N GLY A 60 -20.90 -5.34 10.12
CA GLY A 60 -22.26 -5.01 10.52
C GLY A 60 -23.19 -6.22 10.51
N MET A 61 -22.99 -7.21 9.63
CA MET A 61 -23.81 -8.43 9.60
C MET A 61 -23.78 -9.23 10.90
N VAL A 62 -22.67 -9.18 11.64
CA VAL A 62 -22.49 -9.92 12.90
C VAL A 62 -22.76 -9.06 14.14
N MET A 63 -22.85 -7.73 13.98
CA MET A 63 -23.09 -6.81 15.08
C MET A 63 -24.60 -6.59 15.31
N PRO A 64 -25.14 -6.94 16.48
CA PRO A 64 -26.52 -6.66 16.84
C PRO A 64 -26.75 -5.14 16.98
N GLY A 65 -27.92 -4.67 16.53
CA GLY A 65 -28.30 -3.26 16.57
C GLY A 65 -27.86 -2.42 15.36
N THR A 66 -27.19 -3.01 14.37
CA THR A 66 -26.88 -2.33 13.11
C THR A 66 -28.04 -2.44 12.11
N LEU A 67 -28.11 -1.48 11.18
CA LEU A 67 -29.18 -1.38 10.18
C LEU A 67 -29.28 -2.59 9.24
N TRP A 68 -28.19 -3.33 9.07
CA TRP A 68 -28.09 -4.55 8.25
C TRP A 68 -27.57 -5.76 9.04
N GLY A 69 -27.71 -5.71 10.37
CA GLY A 69 -27.27 -6.76 11.28
C GLY A 69 -28.27 -7.93 11.42
N PRO A 70 -28.07 -8.81 12.40
CA PRO A 70 -28.94 -9.96 12.62
C PRO A 70 -30.38 -9.51 12.87
N GLY A 71 -31.33 -10.07 12.12
CA GLY A 71 -32.76 -9.71 12.22
C GLY A 71 -33.21 -8.48 11.43
N SER A 72 -32.32 -7.84 10.65
CA SER A 72 -32.66 -6.71 9.77
C SER A 72 -33.49 -7.07 8.52
N GLY A 73 -33.86 -8.34 8.36
CA GLY A 73 -34.69 -8.82 7.25
C GLY A 73 -34.04 -8.60 5.88
N LEU A 74 -34.76 -7.94 4.97
CA LEU A 74 -34.37 -7.79 3.57
C LEU A 74 -33.11 -6.91 3.40
N MET A 75 -32.91 -5.90 4.26
CA MET A 75 -31.73 -5.04 4.22
C MET A 75 -30.44 -5.82 4.54
N GLY A 76 -30.47 -6.69 5.55
CA GLY A 76 -29.35 -7.57 5.88
C GLY A 76 -29.01 -8.53 4.75
N VAL A 77 -30.02 -9.05 4.04
CA VAL A 77 -29.82 -9.93 2.88
C VAL A 77 -29.13 -9.18 1.74
N ILE A 78 -29.61 -7.98 1.38
CA ILE A 78 -29.01 -7.21 0.28
C ILE A 78 -27.57 -6.82 0.62
N VAL A 79 -27.36 -6.15 1.76
CA VAL A 79 -26.03 -5.67 2.13
C VAL A 79 -25.09 -6.84 2.35
N GLY A 80 -25.55 -7.89 3.03
CA GLY A 80 -24.73 -9.06 3.30
C GLY A 80 -24.33 -9.84 2.05
N THR A 81 -25.24 -10.01 1.09
CA THR A 81 -24.90 -10.66 -0.18
C THR A 81 -23.93 -9.81 -1.01
N MET A 82 -24.12 -8.49 -1.09
CA MET A 82 -23.17 -7.60 -1.77
C MET A 82 -21.79 -7.62 -1.11
N SER A 83 -21.72 -7.58 0.22
CA SER A 83 -20.46 -7.62 0.96
C SER A 83 -19.74 -8.97 0.82
N MET A 84 -20.49 -10.09 0.88
CA MET A 84 -19.91 -11.40 0.62
C MET A 84 -19.42 -11.56 -0.81
N ALA A 85 -20.20 -11.14 -1.80
CA ALA A 85 -19.78 -11.13 -3.20
C ALA A 85 -18.51 -10.27 -3.37
N GLY A 86 -18.46 -9.10 -2.73
CA GLY A 86 -17.29 -8.24 -2.69
C GLY A 86 -16.05 -8.95 -2.13
N LEU A 87 -16.18 -9.65 -1.00
CA LEU A 87 -15.08 -10.43 -0.42
C LEU A 87 -14.60 -11.55 -1.35
N VAL A 88 -15.54 -12.32 -1.91
CA VAL A 88 -15.26 -13.42 -2.84
C VAL A 88 -14.56 -12.92 -4.10
N LEU A 89 -14.83 -11.70 -4.54
CA LEU A 89 -14.13 -11.07 -5.67
C LEU A 89 -12.78 -10.44 -5.27
N SER A 90 -12.65 -9.92 -4.05
CA SER A 90 -11.40 -9.31 -3.56
C SER A 90 -10.25 -10.31 -3.46
N ILE A 91 -10.51 -11.56 -3.04
CA ILE A 91 -9.50 -12.61 -2.95
C ILE A 91 -8.85 -12.95 -4.30
N PRO A 92 -9.59 -13.35 -5.35
CA PRO A 92 -9.00 -13.61 -6.66
C PRO A 92 -8.40 -12.35 -7.26
N LEU A 93 -8.99 -11.17 -7.03
CA LEU A 93 -8.40 -9.91 -7.49
C LEU A 93 -6.98 -9.68 -6.92
N ALA A 94 -6.74 -10.06 -5.66
CA ALA A 94 -5.41 -9.99 -5.06
C ALA A 94 -4.45 -11.04 -5.61
N VAL A 95 -4.93 -12.27 -5.85
CA VAL A 95 -4.12 -13.31 -6.51
C VAL A 95 -3.73 -12.86 -7.93
N PHE A 96 -4.69 -12.34 -8.70
CA PHE A 96 -4.43 -11.77 -10.02
C PHE A 96 -3.49 -10.57 -9.95
N GLY A 97 -3.65 -9.69 -8.96
CA GLY A 97 -2.75 -8.56 -8.72
C GLY A 97 -1.32 -8.98 -8.45
N ALA A 98 -1.12 -10.05 -7.68
CA ALA A 98 0.21 -10.61 -7.39
C ALA A 98 0.84 -11.27 -8.63
N VAL A 99 0.08 -12.07 -9.38
CA VAL A 99 0.57 -12.79 -10.57
C VAL A 99 0.84 -11.83 -11.74
N LEU A 100 -0.01 -10.82 -11.93
CA LEU A 100 0.06 -9.89 -13.06
C LEU A 100 0.78 -8.58 -12.74
N HIS A 101 1.49 -8.48 -11.60
CA HIS A 101 2.14 -7.23 -11.19
C HIS A 101 3.10 -6.69 -12.25
N GLN A 102 3.78 -7.57 -13.00
CA GLN A 102 4.68 -7.19 -14.09
C GLN A 102 3.97 -6.57 -15.30
N ARG A 103 2.71 -6.95 -15.56
CA ARG A 103 1.92 -6.44 -16.69
C ARG A 103 1.02 -5.26 -16.32
N LYS A 104 0.53 -5.22 -15.08
CA LYS A 104 -0.36 -4.18 -14.56
C LYS A 104 0.06 -3.82 -13.14
N PRO A 105 1.02 -2.90 -12.97
CA PRO A 105 1.58 -2.56 -11.66
C PRO A 105 0.56 -1.91 -10.71
N TRP A 106 -0.53 -1.35 -11.24
CA TRP A 106 -1.58 -0.71 -10.46
C TRP A 106 -2.53 -1.69 -9.76
N LEU A 107 -2.62 -2.95 -10.18
CA LEU A 107 -3.54 -3.92 -9.56
C LEU A 107 -3.09 -4.34 -8.16
N LEU A 108 -1.79 -4.39 -7.93
CA LEU A 108 -1.20 -4.81 -6.67
C LEU A 108 -1.55 -3.85 -5.51
N PRO A 109 -1.28 -2.52 -5.59
CA PRO A 109 -1.63 -1.61 -4.51
C PRO A 109 -3.14 -1.54 -4.25
N LEU A 110 -3.97 -1.59 -5.30
CA LEU A 110 -5.43 -1.59 -5.15
C LEU A 110 -5.95 -2.84 -4.41
N SER A 111 -5.53 -4.02 -4.87
CA SER A 111 -6.02 -5.28 -4.31
C SER A 111 -5.46 -5.55 -2.91
N ALA A 112 -4.18 -5.23 -2.69
CA ALA A 112 -3.55 -5.34 -1.38
C ALA A 112 -4.21 -4.40 -0.36
N MET A 113 -4.42 -3.13 -0.72
CA MET A 113 -5.04 -2.17 0.20
C MET A 113 -6.50 -2.53 0.49
N ASN A 114 -7.24 -3.00 -0.52
CA ASN A 114 -8.61 -3.49 -0.34
C ASN A 114 -8.67 -4.64 0.69
N LEU A 115 -7.89 -5.71 0.50
CA LEU A 115 -7.87 -6.83 1.45
C LEU A 115 -7.37 -6.42 2.84
N LEU A 116 -6.34 -5.58 2.90
CA LEU A 116 -5.82 -5.07 4.17
C LEU A 116 -6.92 -4.35 4.96
N MET A 117 -7.66 -3.44 4.31
CA MET A 117 -8.73 -2.70 4.97
C MET A 117 -9.89 -3.60 5.40
N ILE A 118 -10.26 -4.60 4.60
CA ILE A 118 -11.26 -5.58 5.00
C ILE A 118 -10.83 -6.28 6.30
N VAL A 119 -9.60 -6.80 6.33
CA VAL A 119 -9.08 -7.52 7.49
C VAL A 119 -8.98 -6.61 8.72
N VAL A 120 -8.45 -5.40 8.57
CA VAL A 120 -8.34 -4.43 9.66
C VAL A 120 -9.71 -4.14 10.28
N ILE A 121 -10.74 -3.93 9.46
CA ILE A 121 -12.08 -3.64 9.96
C ILE A 121 -12.70 -4.85 10.65
N LEU A 122 -12.53 -6.04 10.09
CA LEU A 122 -13.03 -7.27 10.70
C LEU A 122 -12.37 -7.59 12.05
N LEU A 123 -11.10 -7.16 12.24
CA LEU A 123 -10.37 -7.34 13.50
C LEU A 123 -10.56 -6.21 14.51
N SER A 124 -10.95 -5.02 14.05
CA SER A 124 -11.39 -3.92 14.94
C SER A 124 -12.72 -4.24 15.62
#